data_AF-A0A6P4YZ52-F1
#
_entry.id   AF-A0A6P4YZ52-F1
#
_cell.length_a   1.000
_cell.length_b   1.000
_cell.length_c   1.000
_cell.angle_alpha   90.00
_cell.angle_beta   90.00
_cell.angle_gamma   90.00
#
_symmetry.space_group_name_H-M   'P 1'
#
loop_
_entity.id
_entity.type
_entity.pdbx_description
1 polymer ?
#
loop_
_entity_poly.entity_id
_entity_poly.type
_entity_poly.pdbx_seq_one_letter_code
_entity_poly.pdbx_strand_id
1 'polypeptide(L)'
;MHCQRPTSRLFLGTALLGGACLLTLLSLYGYRYGGAWPFLDELSVPRKVFSALPRTFLPDYKNPCWYEEVNKKDVNPLERWQKRVLHNGTRHFLFRCLPYFYIIGMPKCGTTDLYYRICKHPDVFRGKKEPHWWAKTRNQRLARYLKYFEEAAWAIRTRTTKSLTSAGQEINYHGAITGDGSPSTIWGNGNWRVHQWDTPNNEPPILLANLLHAVQPHAKFILTLRNPTDRLYSEYLFFSGGFRSNKSATDFHERVNFAIGIFTNCLKNNSVRSCAYEPNLPATRTVRLRLGLYEVYLRDWLSIFARDQILVQRLEDYSKDLRSTITEVFKFLDLGPIKKKADQGAIYTSNAKRSQTWRYGNIGQMLPKTRKILNKFYEPYNQRLAVLLNDTDFLWQ
;
A
#
# COMPACT_ATOMS: atom_id res chain seq x y z
N MET A 1 -70.41 6.19 -31.79
CA MET A 1 -69.43 6.99 -31.04
C MET A 1 -69.54 6.63 -29.57
N HIS A 2 -68.40 6.15 -29.05
CA HIS A 2 -67.99 5.78 -27.70
C HIS A 2 -68.98 5.44 -26.56
N CYS A 3 -68.88 4.16 -26.21
CA CYS A 3 -69.32 3.37 -25.07
C CYS A 3 -69.40 4.05 -23.68
N GLN A 4 -70.61 3.98 -23.13
CA GLN A 4 -70.99 3.19 -21.94
C GLN A 4 -70.09 3.22 -20.68
N ARG A 5 -70.56 4.03 -19.72
CA ARG A 5 -70.83 3.72 -18.28
C ARG A 5 -71.26 2.25 -17.98
N PRO A 6 -71.40 1.79 -16.72
CA PRO A 6 -70.93 2.32 -15.41
C PRO A 6 -70.54 1.25 -14.34
N THR A 7 -70.18 1.76 -13.15
CA THR A 7 -70.47 1.23 -11.78
C THR A 7 -69.65 0.10 -11.15
N SER A 8 -68.90 0.52 -10.11
CA SER A 8 -68.98 0.08 -8.71
C SER A 8 -68.01 -0.98 -8.15
N ARG A 9 -67.63 -0.72 -6.88
CA ARG A 9 -67.06 -1.59 -5.82
C ARG A 9 -65.52 -1.56 -5.66
N LEU A 10 -65.07 -0.93 -4.56
CA LEU A 10 -64.59 -1.53 -3.28
C LEU A 10 -63.25 -2.27 -3.48
N PHE A 11 -62.13 -1.87 -2.86
CA PHE A 11 -61.77 -1.95 -1.43
C PHE A 11 -60.75 -0.81 -1.12
N LEU A 12 -61.00 0.16 -0.24
CA LEU A 12 -60.79 0.20 1.23
C LEU A 12 -59.39 -0.18 1.73
N GLY A 13 -58.66 0.85 2.21
CA GLY A 13 -57.69 0.87 3.32
C GLY A 13 -56.49 -0.08 3.22
N THR A 14 -55.24 0.38 3.19
CA THR A 14 -54.58 1.10 4.29
C THR A 14 -53.38 1.91 3.78
N ALA A 15 -53.47 3.24 3.84
CA ALA A 15 -52.31 4.12 3.75
C ALA A 15 -51.94 4.54 5.18
N LEU A 16 -51.21 3.68 5.88
CA LEU A 16 -50.56 3.94 7.16
C LEU A 16 -49.42 2.93 7.30
N LEU A 17 -48.26 3.39 7.80
CA LEU A 17 -47.02 2.64 8.08
C LEU A 17 -46.01 2.47 6.93
N GLY A 18 -45.62 3.58 6.30
CA GLY A 18 -44.48 3.66 5.37
C GLY A 18 -43.36 4.58 5.84
N GLY A 19 -43.07 4.65 7.15
CA GLY A 19 -42.11 5.63 7.68
C GLY A 19 -41.39 5.28 8.99
N ALA A 20 -41.54 4.06 9.52
CA ALA A 20 -41.05 3.71 10.85
C ALA A 20 -40.23 2.41 10.93
N CYS A 21 -39.65 1.92 9.82
CA CYS A 21 -38.87 0.67 9.84
C CYS A 21 -37.41 0.79 9.33
N LEU A 22 -36.91 2.01 9.09
CA LEU A 22 -35.47 2.22 8.82
C LEU A 22 -34.75 3.05 9.91
N LEU A 23 -35.50 3.74 10.77
CA LEU A 23 -34.95 4.57 11.86
C LEU A 23 -34.94 3.87 13.23
N THR A 24 -35.52 2.68 13.35
CA THR A 24 -35.54 1.85 14.57
C THR A 24 -34.55 0.67 14.53
N LEU A 25 -33.84 0.46 13.41
CA LEU A 25 -32.69 -0.46 13.36
C LEU A 25 -31.34 0.26 13.56
N LEU A 26 -31.33 1.60 13.53
CA LEU A 26 -30.14 2.43 13.79
C LEU A 26 -29.98 2.84 15.27
N SER A 27 -30.90 2.46 16.17
CA SER A 27 -30.80 2.77 17.61
C SER A 27 -30.51 1.57 18.51
N LEU A 28 -30.32 0.37 17.96
CA LEU A 28 -29.90 -0.83 18.72
C LEU A 28 -28.41 -1.19 18.56
N TYR A 29 -27.71 -0.55 17.62
CA TYR A 29 -26.24 -0.54 17.57
C TYR A 29 -25.74 0.87 17.80
N GLY A 30 -25.70 1.27 19.07
CA GLY A 30 -25.01 2.47 19.50
C GLY A 30 -23.53 2.42 19.09
N TYR A 31 -23.22 3.04 17.95
CA TYR A 31 -21.86 3.36 17.54
C TYR A 31 -21.32 4.45 18.47
N ARG A 32 -20.90 4.04 19.66
CA ARG A 32 -19.94 4.79 20.47
C ARG A 32 -18.56 4.57 19.86
N TYR A 33 -17.96 5.65 19.36
CA TYR A 33 -16.53 5.73 19.13
C TYR A 33 -15.79 5.31 20.42
N GLY A 34 -15.17 4.14 20.38
CA GLY A 34 -14.56 3.50 21.55
C GLY A 34 -15.15 2.12 21.83
N GLY A 35 -14.85 1.15 20.97
CA GLY A 35 -15.21 -0.26 21.18
C GLY A 35 -14.10 -1.15 20.62
N ALA A 36 -13.57 -2.02 21.47
CA ALA A 36 -12.54 -2.99 21.12
C ALA A 36 -13.04 -3.95 20.02
N TRP A 37 -12.19 -4.23 19.04
CA TRP A 37 -12.44 -5.22 17.98
C TRP A 37 -12.34 -6.64 18.56
N PRO A 38 -13.45 -7.40 18.71
CA PRO A 38 -13.42 -8.69 19.41
C PRO A 38 -12.61 -9.77 18.66
N PHE A 39 -12.33 -9.56 17.36
CA PHE A 39 -11.69 -10.56 16.50
C PHE A 39 -10.18 -10.33 16.28
N LEU A 40 -9.63 -9.18 16.70
CA LEU A 40 -8.19 -8.92 16.64
C LEU A 40 -7.42 -9.49 17.84
N ASP A 41 -8.16 -10.02 18.82
CA ASP A 41 -7.64 -10.49 20.10
C ASP A 41 -6.98 -11.88 20.05
N GLU A 42 -7.29 -12.70 19.04
CA GLU A 42 -6.65 -14.02 18.85
C GLU A 42 -5.28 -13.92 18.14
N LEU A 43 -4.90 -12.74 17.67
CA LEU A 43 -3.64 -12.55 16.97
C LEU A 43 -2.64 -11.82 17.87
N SER A 44 -1.62 -12.55 18.32
CA SER A 44 -0.51 -12.02 19.15
C SER A 44 0.24 -10.83 18.52
N VAL A 45 0.10 -10.63 17.20
CA VAL A 45 0.75 -9.56 16.44
C VAL A 45 -0.04 -8.24 16.50
N PRO A 46 -1.31 -8.16 16.05
CA PRO A 46 -2.24 -7.05 16.31
C PRO A 46 -2.15 -6.49 17.73
N ARG A 47 -2.26 -7.32 18.77
CA ARG A 47 -2.17 -6.88 20.17
C ARG A 47 -0.89 -6.09 20.47
N LYS A 48 0.27 -6.56 19.99
CA LYS A 48 1.57 -5.89 20.19
C LYS A 48 1.70 -4.57 19.44
N VAL A 49 1.00 -4.41 18.32
CA VAL A 49 1.00 -3.16 17.55
C VAL A 49 0.07 -2.16 18.22
N PHE A 50 -1.16 -2.55 18.52
CA PHE A 50 -2.16 -1.66 19.11
C PHE A 50 -1.80 -1.23 20.53
N SER A 51 -1.15 -2.09 21.33
CA SER A 51 -0.69 -1.71 22.68
C SER A 51 0.47 -0.72 22.67
N ALA A 52 1.21 -0.61 21.56
CA ALA A 52 2.34 0.30 21.41
C ALA A 52 1.96 1.67 20.80
N LEU A 53 0.71 1.82 20.36
CA LEU A 53 0.22 3.06 19.76
C LEU A 53 -0.52 3.92 20.79
N PRO A 54 -0.46 5.26 20.67
CA PRO A 54 -1.26 6.14 21.50
C PRO A 54 -2.75 6.00 21.12
N ARG A 55 -3.64 6.41 22.03
CA ARG A 55 -5.08 6.48 21.74
C ARG A 55 -5.41 7.56 20.71
N THR A 56 -4.66 8.65 20.73
CA THR A 56 -4.84 9.83 19.87
C THR A 56 -3.48 10.32 19.40
N PHE A 57 -3.37 10.70 18.14
CA PHE A 57 -2.19 11.38 17.58
C PHE A 57 -2.28 12.89 17.78
N LEU A 58 -1.14 13.58 17.69
CA LEU A 58 -1.08 15.04 17.77
C LEU A 58 -1.80 15.68 16.56
N PRO A 59 -2.69 16.67 16.77
CA PRO A 59 -3.58 17.17 15.71
C PRO A 59 -2.90 18.08 14.68
N ASP A 60 -1.84 18.80 15.07
CA ASP A 60 -1.20 19.82 14.21
C ASP A 60 -0.12 19.26 13.28
N TYR A 61 -0.08 17.93 13.12
CA TYR A 61 0.92 17.21 12.34
C TYR A 61 0.23 16.45 11.22
N LYS A 62 0.78 16.52 9.99
CA LYS A 62 0.31 15.65 8.91
C LYS A 62 0.55 14.17 9.22
N ASN A 63 1.76 13.84 9.67
CA ASN A 63 2.11 12.47 10.05
C ASN A 63 1.43 12.13 11.40
N PRO A 64 0.97 10.89 11.62
CA PRO A 64 0.49 10.47 12.93
C PRO A 64 1.64 10.43 13.93
N CYS A 65 1.76 11.47 14.75
CA CYS A 65 2.86 11.65 15.70
C CYS A 65 2.41 11.66 17.16
N TRP A 66 3.29 11.29 18.08
CA TRP A 66 3.05 11.31 19.54
C TRP A 66 4.36 11.34 20.34
N TYR A 67 4.23 11.54 21.65
CA TYR A 67 5.32 11.39 22.60
C TYR A 67 5.20 10.01 23.29
N GLU A 68 6.23 9.18 23.12
CA GLU A 68 6.37 7.89 23.79
C GLU A 68 7.19 8.09 25.06
N GLU A 69 6.62 7.83 26.24
CA GLU A 69 7.36 7.85 27.51
C GLU A 69 8.35 6.68 27.54
N VAL A 70 9.60 6.94 27.93
CA VAL A 70 10.67 5.94 28.00
C VAL A 70 11.42 6.03 29.32
N ASN A 71 11.92 4.91 29.83
CA ASN A 71 12.83 4.93 30.96
C ASN A 71 14.23 5.31 30.47
N LYS A 72 14.92 6.21 31.19
CA LYS A 72 16.31 6.60 30.88
C LYS A 72 17.26 5.40 30.73
N LYS A 73 17.03 4.32 31.50
CA LYS A 73 17.85 3.10 31.50
C LYS A 73 17.66 2.24 30.24
N ASP A 74 16.49 2.32 29.60
CA ASP A 74 16.18 1.55 28.38
C ASP A 74 16.75 2.22 27.12
N VAL A 75 17.32 3.41 27.27
CA VAL A 75 17.88 4.22 26.19
C VAL A 75 19.38 3.96 26.08
N ASN A 76 19.81 3.22 25.05
CA ASN A 76 21.22 2.83 24.85
C ASN A 76 22.13 4.06 24.58
N PRO A 77 23.13 4.35 25.45
CA PRO A 77 24.09 5.48 25.37
C PRO A 77 24.77 5.70 24.01
N LEU A 78 24.89 4.65 23.21
CA LEU A 78 25.63 4.66 21.96
C LEU A 78 24.75 4.99 20.74
N GLU A 79 23.42 5.06 20.91
CA GLU A 79 22.52 5.31 19.78
C GLU A 79 22.34 6.82 19.52
N ARG A 80 22.54 7.23 18.25
CA ARG A 80 22.48 8.64 17.80
C ARG A 80 21.20 9.40 18.20
N TRP A 81 20.08 8.69 18.33
CA TRP A 81 18.78 9.29 18.65
C TRP A 81 18.67 9.75 20.11
N GLN A 82 19.63 9.41 20.97
CA GLN A 82 19.65 9.87 22.36
C GLN A 82 19.70 11.39 22.53
N LYS A 83 20.36 12.11 21.61
CA LYS A 83 20.35 13.59 21.59
C LYS A 83 18.95 14.19 21.38
N ARG A 84 17.95 13.35 21.18
CA ARG A 84 16.56 13.71 20.85
C ARG A 84 15.56 13.19 21.88
N VAL A 85 16.05 12.61 22.98
CA VAL A 85 15.23 12.35 24.17
C VAL A 85 14.86 13.69 24.79
N LEU A 86 13.57 13.90 24.98
CA LEU A 86 13.04 15.06 25.67
C LEU A 86 12.95 14.79 27.14
N HIS A 87 12.97 15.87 27.91
CA HIS A 87 12.87 15.81 29.34
C HIS A 87 11.88 16.86 29.83
N ASN A 88 10.99 16.46 30.74
CA ASN A 88 10.07 17.37 31.43
C ASN A 88 10.25 17.29 32.95
N GLY A 89 11.50 17.44 33.41
CA GLY A 89 11.86 17.45 34.84
C GLY A 89 12.12 16.07 35.45
N THR A 90 11.20 15.12 35.29
CA THR A 90 11.32 13.76 35.87
C THR A 90 11.14 12.63 34.87
N ARG A 91 10.58 12.93 33.69
CA ARG A 91 10.22 11.94 32.67
C ARG A 91 10.97 12.17 31.37
N HIS A 92 11.21 11.09 30.65
CA HIS A 92 11.88 11.09 29.36
C HIS A 92 10.91 10.68 28.25
N PHE A 93 10.97 11.37 27.12
CA PHE A 93 10.07 11.10 25.99
C PHE A 93 10.82 11.00 24.68
N LEU A 94 10.33 10.13 23.80
CA LEU A 94 10.73 10.06 22.41
C LEU A 94 9.60 10.57 21.53
N PHE A 95 9.95 11.45 20.59
CA PHE A 95 9.02 11.91 19.59
C PHE A 95 8.95 10.89 18.45
N ARG A 96 7.76 10.32 18.23
CA ARG A 96 7.51 9.29 17.22
C ARG A 96 6.56 9.81 16.17
N CYS A 97 6.73 9.36 14.94
CA CYS A 97 5.77 9.52 13.87
C CYS A 97 5.67 8.23 13.07
N LEU A 98 4.45 7.85 12.70
CA LEU A 98 4.22 6.89 11.63
C LEU A 98 4.39 7.57 10.26
N PRO A 99 4.67 6.81 9.19
CA PRO A 99 4.70 7.35 7.84
C PRO A 99 3.34 7.96 7.45
N TYR A 100 3.36 9.11 6.78
CA TYR A 100 2.15 9.73 6.22
C TYR A 100 1.63 8.96 4.99
N PHE A 101 2.56 8.44 4.18
CA PHE A 101 2.24 7.76 2.94
C PHE A 101 3.03 6.47 2.76
N TYR A 102 2.55 5.62 1.87
CA TYR A 102 3.16 4.34 1.56
C TYR A 102 3.27 4.11 0.06
N ILE A 103 4.46 3.76 -0.45
CA ILE A 103 4.59 3.17 -1.79
C ILE A 103 4.52 1.65 -1.64
N ILE A 104 3.32 1.11 -1.83
CA ILE A 104 2.97 -0.27 -1.43
C ILE A 104 3.30 -1.33 -2.48
N GLY A 105 3.58 -0.92 -3.71
CA GLY A 105 3.85 -1.82 -4.81
C GLY A 105 4.07 -1.08 -6.14
N MET A 106 4.37 -1.81 -7.21
CA MET A 106 4.78 -3.22 -7.26
C MET A 106 6.30 -3.31 -7.45
N PRO A 107 6.96 -4.41 -7.02
CA PRO A 107 8.38 -4.59 -7.30
C PRO A 107 8.62 -4.55 -8.82
N LYS A 108 9.75 -3.93 -9.22
CA LYS A 108 10.15 -3.72 -10.62
C LYS A 108 9.27 -2.73 -11.42
N CYS A 109 8.42 -1.97 -10.74
CA CYS A 109 7.61 -0.90 -11.33
C CYS A 109 8.14 0.50 -10.95
N GLY A 110 9.46 0.71 -10.90
CA GLY A 110 10.03 2.05 -10.64
C GLY A 110 9.90 2.62 -9.22
N THR A 111 9.34 1.88 -8.26
CA THR A 111 9.07 2.34 -6.88
C THR A 111 10.28 2.94 -6.15
N THR A 112 11.49 2.45 -6.43
CA THR A 112 12.71 3.02 -5.87
C THR A 112 12.94 4.42 -6.40
N ASP A 113 12.94 4.61 -7.72
CA ASP A 113 13.15 5.92 -8.32
C ASP A 113 12.11 6.93 -7.83
N LEU A 114 10.83 6.53 -7.84
CA LEU A 114 9.72 7.31 -7.32
C LEU A 114 9.97 7.75 -5.87
N TYR A 115 10.30 6.82 -4.96
CA TYR A 115 10.57 7.16 -3.56
C TYR A 115 11.71 8.17 -3.42
N TYR A 116 12.80 8.00 -4.18
CA TYR A 116 13.94 8.91 -4.14
C TYR A 116 13.57 10.31 -4.64
N ARG A 117 12.76 10.42 -5.70
CA ARG A 117 12.28 11.71 -6.22
C ARG A 117 11.30 12.40 -5.27
N ILE A 118 10.38 11.66 -4.65
CA ILE A 118 9.50 12.21 -3.61
C ILE A 118 10.33 12.78 -2.45
N CYS A 119 11.36 12.06 -2.00
CA CYS A 119 12.28 12.51 -0.95
C CYS A 119 13.18 13.70 -1.35
N LYS A 120 13.09 14.21 -2.58
CA LYS A 120 13.74 15.47 -2.99
C LYS A 120 12.82 16.68 -2.84
N HIS A 121 11.55 16.49 -2.53
CA HIS A 121 10.64 17.58 -2.17
C HIS A 121 11.09 18.21 -0.83
N PRO A 122 11.14 19.55 -0.70
CA PRO A 122 11.69 20.22 0.48
C PRO A 122 10.93 19.94 1.78
N ASP A 123 9.65 19.58 1.68
CA ASP A 123 8.78 19.18 2.81
C ASP A 123 8.69 17.66 3.02
N VAL A 124 9.57 16.87 2.40
CA VAL A 124 9.63 15.42 2.62
C VAL A 124 10.94 15.05 3.28
N PHE A 125 10.86 14.46 4.48
CA PHE A 125 12.01 13.89 5.17
C PHE A 125 12.11 12.39 4.92
N ARG A 126 13.28 11.99 4.44
CA ARG A 126 13.54 10.61 4.02
C ARG A 126 13.69 9.67 5.23
N GLY A 127 12.86 8.63 5.29
CA GLY A 127 13.09 7.46 6.12
C GLY A 127 13.91 6.37 5.41
N LYS A 128 14.09 5.21 6.07
CA LYS A 128 14.67 4.03 5.41
C LYS A 128 13.73 3.53 4.31
N LYS A 129 14.24 3.40 3.08
CA LYS A 129 13.52 2.73 1.99
C LYS A 129 13.43 1.24 2.28
N GLU A 130 12.27 0.66 2.04
CA GLU A 130 12.01 -0.78 2.13
C GLU A 130 12.27 -1.39 3.53
N PRO A 131 11.66 -0.86 4.59
CA PRO A 131 11.74 -1.47 5.92
C PRO A 131 11.12 -2.89 5.93
N HIS A 132 10.17 -3.16 5.03
CA HIS A 132 9.45 -4.42 4.87
C HIS A 132 8.77 -4.93 6.14
N TRP A 133 8.58 -4.05 7.13
CA TRP A 133 8.17 -4.45 8.45
C TRP A 133 6.77 -5.07 8.43
N TRP A 134 5.80 -4.35 7.89
CA TRP A 134 4.43 -4.80 7.70
C TRP A 134 4.31 -6.20 7.04
N ALA A 135 5.02 -6.39 5.92
CA ALA A 135 4.93 -7.62 5.14
C ALA A 135 5.76 -8.79 5.70
N LYS A 136 6.94 -8.53 6.28
CA LYS A 136 7.94 -9.58 6.59
C LYS A 136 8.28 -9.71 8.07
N THR A 137 8.28 -8.64 8.84
CA THR A 137 8.81 -8.63 10.22
C THR A 137 7.86 -8.00 11.25
N ARG A 138 6.55 -7.94 10.95
CA ARG A 138 5.51 -7.39 11.82
C ARG A 138 5.36 -8.10 13.17
N ASN A 139 5.90 -9.30 13.30
CA ASN A 139 6.00 -10.03 14.56
C ASN A 139 7.03 -9.42 15.53
N GLN A 140 7.93 -8.57 15.03
CA GLN A 140 8.86 -7.78 15.85
C GLN A 140 8.15 -6.57 16.47
N ARG A 141 8.74 -5.98 17.52
CA ARG A 141 8.20 -4.78 18.20
C ARG A 141 8.06 -3.60 17.23
N LEU A 142 6.96 -2.85 17.35
CA LEU A 142 6.70 -1.63 16.56
C LEU A 142 7.84 -0.60 16.70
N ALA A 143 8.47 -0.49 17.88
CA ALA A 143 9.64 0.37 18.08
C ALA A 143 10.78 0.13 17.06
N ARG A 144 10.98 -1.11 16.59
CA ARG A 144 11.98 -1.42 15.54
C ARG A 144 11.60 -0.84 14.17
N TYR A 145 10.31 -0.74 13.89
CA TYR A 145 9.80 -0.09 12.69
C TYR A 145 9.99 1.43 12.77
N LEU A 146 9.62 2.03 13.91
CA LEU A 146 9.73 3.47 14.13
C LEU A 146 11.18 3.96 14.06
N LYS A 147 12.17 3.14 14.44
CA LYS A 147 13.60 3.42 14.25
C LYS A 147 13.98 3.79 12.80
N TYR A 148 13.23 3.33 11.80
CA TYR A 148 13.48 3.68 10.40
C TYR A 148 13.08 5.11 10.02
N PHE A 149 12.32 5.79 10.88
CA PHE A 149 11.78 7.12 10.66
C PHE A 149 12.20 8.14 11.73
N GLU A 150 13.03 7.75 12.71
CA GLU A 150 13.42 8.64 13.83
C GLU A 150 14.09 9.95 13.37
N GLU A 151 14.96 9.89 12.35
CA GLU A 151 15.55 11.10 11.78
C GLU A 151 14.53 12.00 11.10
N ALA A 152 13.57 11.40 10.38
CA ALA A 152 12.50 12.15 9.74
C ALA A 152 11.53 12.74 10.78
N ALA A 153 11.11 11.96 11.78
CA ALA A 153 10.22 12.40 12.85
C ALA A 153 10.79 13.61 13.61
N TRP A 154 12.09 13.57 13.93
CA TRP A 154 12.75 14.72 14.56
C TRP A 154 12.74 15.96 13.68
N ALA A 155 13.07 15.81 12.39
CA ALA A 155 13.10 16.92 11.45
C ALA A 155 11.70 17.52 11.23
N ILE A 156 10.66 16.69 11.14
CA ILE A 156 9.24 17.08 11.09
C ILE A 156 8.88 17.94 12.30
N ARG A 157 9.26 17.50 13.49
CA ARG A 157 8.99 18.26 14.72
C ARG A 157 9.66 19.63 14.73
N THR A 158 10.91 19.71 14.28
CA THR A 158 11.64 20.99 14.29
C THR A 158 11.18 21.95 13.19
N ARG A 159 10.49 21.44 12.16
CA ARG A 159 10.01 22.24 11.03
C ARG A 159 8.57 22.68 11.27
N THR A 160 8.41 23.93 11.68
CA THR A 160 7.12 24.56 11.95
C THR A 160 6.83 25.66 10.93
N THR A 161 5.54 25.84 10.64
CA THR A 161 5.00 26.98 9.92
C THR A 161 3.79 27.51 10.67
N LYS A 162 3.58 28.83 10.69
CA LYS A 162 2.35 29.40 11.26
C LYS A 162 1.16 29.08 10.37
N SER A 163 0.05 28.68 10.98
CA SER A 163 -1.23 28.41 10.31
C SER A 163 -2.38 28.86 11.17
N LEU A 164 -3.52 29.19 10.56
CA LEU A 164 -4.76 29.51 11.27
C LEU A 164 -5.69 28.29 11.28
N THR A 165 -6.35 28.03 12.41
CA THR A 165 -7.46 27.07 12.49
C THR A 165 -8.73 27.66 11.87
N SER A 166 -9.76 26.83 11.68
CA SER A 166 -11.07 27.31 11.21
C SER A 166 -11.72 28.33 12.16
N ALA A 167 -11.30 28.37 13.42
CA ALA A 167 -11.74 29.35 14.42
C ALA A 167 -10.87 30.62 14.44
N GLY A 168 -9.89 30.75 13.53
CA GLY A 168 -8.99 31.90 13.45
C GLY A 168 -7.83 31.88 14.47
N GLN A 169 -7.61 30.78 15.18
CA GLN A 169 -6.50 30.67 16.12
C GLN A 169 -5.19 30.35 15.39
N GLU A 170 -4.12 31.08 15.69
CA GLU A 170 -2.78 30.76 15.19
C GLU A 170 -2.18 29.55 15.92
N ILE A 171 -1.70 28.58 15.13
CA ILE A 171 -1.04 27.37 15.60
C ILE A 171 0.32 27.17 14.90
N ASN A 172 1.19 26.40 15.53
CA ASN A 172 2.40 25.89 14.89
C ASN A 172 2.05 24.60 14.15
N TYR A 173 1.96 24.68 12.83
CA TYR A 173 1.63 23.55 11.97
C TYR A 173 2.88 22.83 11.45
N HIS A 174 2.81 21.50 11.41
CA HIS A 174 3.89 20.63 10.96
C HIS A 174 3.51 19.92 9.65
N GLY A 175 3.65 20.66 8.54
CA GLY A 175 3.25 20.21 7.20
C GLY A 175 4.23 19.28 6.48
N ALA A 176 5.43 19.06 7.05
CA ALA A 176 6.42 18.16 6.45
C ALA A 176 6.09 16.69 6.72
N ILE A 177 6.43 15.79 5.80
CA ILE A 177 6.01 14.38 5.84
C ILE A 177 7.17 13.40 5.70
N THR A 178 6.93 12.15 6.08
CA THR A 178 7.78 11.00 5.77
C THR A 178 6.93 9.85 5.22
N GLY A 179 7.55 8.86 4.58
CA GLY A 179 6.83 7.78 3.91
C GLY A 179 7.57 6.44 3.93
N ASP A 180 6.82 5.35 3.87
CA ASP A 180 7.34 3.98 3.75
C ASP A 180 7.23 3.50 2.31
N GLY A 181 8.36 3.24 1.68
CA GLY A 181 8.38 2.68 0.33
C GLY A 181 8.59 1.17 0.27
N SER A 182 7.77 0.32 0.89
CA SER A 182 7.90 -1.14 0.78
C SER A 182 6.98 -1.76 -0.28
N PRO A 183 7.50 -2.17 -1.47
CA PRO A 183 6.67 -2.71 -2.54
C PRO A 183 6.06 -4.08 -2.23
N SER A 184 6.42 -4.68 -1.08
CA SER A 184 5.83 -5.92 -0.60
C SER A 184 4.57 -5.71 0.20
N THR A 185 4.22 -4.47 0.56
CA THR A 185 3.10 -4.20 1.47
C THR A 185 1.77 -4.62 0.86
N ILE A 186 1.56 -4.41 -0.44
CA ILE A 186 0.26 -4.73 -1.06
C ILE A 186 -0.02 -6.24 -1.16
N TRP A 187 1.01 -7.07 -1.40
CA TRP A 187 0.86 -8.52 -1.65
C TRP A 187 1.42 -9.42 -0.53
N GLY A 188 2.12 -8.84 0.44
CA GLY A 188 2.92 -9.55 1.44
C GLY A 188 2.14 -10.15 2.60
N ASN A 189 1.16 -11.01 2.31
CA ASN A 189 0.35 -11.71 3.32
C ASN A 189 0.90 -13.12 3.66
N GLY A 190 2.16 -13.42 3.35
CA GLY A 190 2.71 -14.79 3.26
C GLY A 190 2.66 -15.69 4.50
N ASN A 191 2.21 -15.20 5.66
CA ASN A 191 2.03 -16.02 6.86
C ASN A 191 0.55 -16.27 7.18
N TRP A 192 -0.39 -15.93 6.29
CA TRP A 192 -1.82 -16.06 6.58
C TRP A 192 -2.20 -17.50 6.95
N ARG A 193 -1.64 -18.52 6.28
CA ARG A 193 -1.88 -19.93 6.60
C ARG A 193 -1.34 -20.40 7.95
N VAL A 194 -0.25 -19.80 8.43
CA VAL A 194 0.37 -20.18 9.71
C VAL A 194 -0.57 -19.87 10.87
N HIS A 195 -1.51 -18.94 10.68
CA HIS A 195 -2.47 -18.55 11.69
C HIS A 195 -3.71 -19.47 11.79
N GLN A 196 -3.65 -20.69 11.22
CA GLN A 196 -4.70 -21.73 11.30
C GLN A 196 -6.11 -21.24 10.92
N TRP A 197 -6.21 -20.34 9.94
CA TRP A 197 -7.51 -19.89 9.46
C TRP A 197 -8.15 -20.95 8.56
N ASP A 198 -9.09 -21.71 9.10
CA ASP A 198 -9.98 -22.55 8.32
C ASP A 198 -10.99 -21.64 7.61
N THR A 199 -10.79 -21.45 6.30
CA THR A 199 -11.68 -20.63 5.47
C THR A 199 -12.24 -21.51 4.36
N PRO A 200 -13.55 -21.40 4.05
CA PRO A 200 -14.19 -22.29 3.07
C PRO A 200 -13.51 -22.30 1.69
N ASN A 201 -12.95 -21.17 1.28
CA ASN A 201 -12.32 -20.98 -0.03
C ASN A 201 -10.79 -20.96 0.02
N ASN A 202 -10.21 -21.31 1.16
CA ASN A 202 -8.76 -21.35 1.33
C ASN A 202 -8.08 -20.01 1.01
N GLU A 203 -8.64 -18.94 1.53
CA GLU A 203 -8.34 -17.56 1.19
C GLU A 203 -7.96 -16.76 2.45
N PRO A 204 -7.10 -15.74 2.37
CA PRO A 204 -6.76 -14.95 3.54
C PRO A 204 -7.99 -14.18 4.05
N PRO A 205 -8.45 -14.43 5.29
CA PRO A 205 -9.61 -13.74 5.87
C PRO A 205 -9.25 -12.33 6.34
N ILE A 206 -7.98 -12.12 6.74
CA ILE A 206 -7.46 -10.85 7.22
C ILE A 206 -6.17 -10.56 6.44
N LEU A 207 -6.13 -9.36 5.88
CA LEU A 207 -5.01 -8.86 5.10
C LEU A 207 -4.20 -7.85 5.91
N LEU A 208 -2.98 -7.60 5.44
CA LEU A 208 -2.17 -6.51 5.93
C LEU A 208 -2.85 -5.14 5.76
N ALA A 209 -3.69 -4.98 4.74
CA ALA A 209 -4.52 -3.79 4.56
C ALA A 209 -5.48 -3.56 5.75
N ASN A 210 -6.10 -4.60 6.31
CA ASN A 210 -6.98 -4.48 7.48
C ASN A 210 -6.19 -3.97 8.70
N LEU A 211 -4.99 -4.52 8.92
CA LEU A 211 -4.12 -4.09 10.01
C LEU A 211 -3.69 -2.63 9.84
N LEU A 212 -3.28 -2.23 8.62
CA LEU A 212 -2.93 -0.85 8.33
C LEU A 212 -4.13 0.10 8.50
N HIS A 213 -5.33 -0.30 8.08
CA HIS A 213 -6.53 0.52 8.21
C HIS A 213 -6.89 0.74 9.69
N ALA A 214 -6.76 -0.30 10.51
CA ALA A 214 -6.99 -0.19 11.95
C ALA A 214 -5.96 0.72 12.66
N VAL A 215 -4.74 0.82 12.14
CA VAL A 215 -3.67 1.68 12.70
C VAL A 215 -3.73 3.11 12.15
N GLN A 216 -3.97 3.26 10.85
CA GLN A 216 -3.96 4.52 10.11
C GLN A 216 -5.09 4.50 9.05
N PRO A 217 -6.34 4.74 9.44
CA PRO A 217 -7.49 4.69 8.53
C PRO A 217 -7.40 5.74 7.41
N HIS A 218 -6.69 6.84 7.63
CA HIS A 218 -6.50 7.93 6.68
C HIS A 218 -5.15 7.90 5.94
N ALA A 219 -4.41 6.79 5.98
CA ALA A 219 -3.14 6.66 5.27
C ALA A 219 -3.32 6.84 3.75
N LYS A 220 -2.29 7.39 3.09
CA LYS A 220 -2.24 7.53 1.63
C LYS A 220 -1.32 6.49 1.00
N PHE A 221 -1.77 5.86 -0.07
CA PHE A 221 -1.08 4.77 -0.74
C PHE A 221 -0.78 5.11 -2.20
N ILE A 222 0.44 4.81 -2.63
CA ILE A 222 0.86 4.96 -4.02
C ILE A 222 1.22 3.56 -4.55
N LEU A 223 0.61 3.19 -5.66
CA LEU A 223 0.81 1.93 -6.36
C LEU A 223 1.28 2.23 -7.78
N THR A 224 2.54 1.91 -8.07
CA THR A 224 3.07 1.98 -9.44
C THR A 224 3.01 0.59 -10.06
N LEU A 225 2.34 0.49 -11.22
CA LEU A 225 2.21 -0.73 -12.02
C LEU A 225 3.05 -0.62 -13.29
N ARG A 226 3.28 -1.75 -13.95
CA ARG A 226 3.97 -1.88 -15.25
C ARG A 226 3.31 -3.03 -15.98
N ASN A 227 3.40 -3.10 -17.30
CA ASN A 227 3.05 -4.30 -18.05
C ASN A 227 3.55 -5.57 -17.30
N PRO A 228 2.65 -6.47 -16.88
CA PRO A 228 3.00 -7.56 -15.96
C PRO A 228 3.97 -8.57 -16.57
N THR A 229 3.96 -8.73 -17.90
CA THR A 229 4.95 -9.51 -18.67
C THR A 229 6.34 -8.90 -18.54
N ASP A 230 6.47 -7.59 -18.78
CA ASP A 230 7.75 -6.90 -18.68
C ASP A 230 8.24 -6.75 -17.23
N ARG A 231 7.31 -6.61 -16.28
CA ARG A 231 7.61 -6.63 -14.83
C ARG A 231 8.25 -7.96 -14.44
N LEU A 232 7.66 -9.08 -14.84
CA LEU A 232 8.17 -10.42 -14.53
C LEU A 232 9.55 -10.63 -15.13
N TYR A 233 9.77 -10.22 -16.38
CA TYR A 233 11.08 -10.34 -17.01
C TYR A 233 12.12 -9.42 -16.36
N SER A 234 11.76 -8.19 -16.03
CA SER A 234 12.65 -7.28 -15.29
C SER A 234 13.07 -7.86 -13.93
N GLU A 235 12.18 -8.59 -13.27
CA GLU A 235 12.46 -9.30 -12.04
C GLU A 235 13.43 -10.47 -12.24
N TYR A 236 13.16 -11.29 -13.25
CA TYR A 236 14.06 -12.38 -13.66
C TYR A 236 15.47 -11.85 -13.90
N LEU A 237 15.61 -10.75 -14.65
CA LEU A 237 16.91 -10.12 -14.88
C LEU A 237 17.54 -9.59 -13.59
N PHE A 238 16.74 -9.10 -12.63
CA PHE A 238 17.21 -8.46 -11.39
C PHE A 238 17.83 -9.42 -10.36
N PHE A 239 17.21 -10.56 -10.07
CA PHE A 239 17.71 -11.45 -9.02
C PHE A 239 18.86 -12.31 -9.51
N SER A 240 20.06 -12.15 -8.96
CA SER A 240 21.25 -12.88 -9.42
C SER A 240 21.39 -14.32 -8.90
N GLY A 241 20.37 -14.92 -8.26
CA GLY A 241 20.42 -16.36 -7.95
C GLY A 241 19.52 -16.82 -6.81
N GLY A 242 18.72 -17.85 -7.10
CA GLY A 242 18.78 -19.07 -6.31
C GLY A 242 19.36 -20.10 -7.27
N PHE A 243 20.62 -20.50 -7.05
CA PHE A 243 21.54 -21.17 -7.99
C PHE A 243 22.08 -20.25 -9.09
N ARG A 244 23.39 -20.37 -9.37
CA ARG A 244 24.13 -19.68 -10.43
C ARG A 244 23.68 -20.19 -11.81
N SER A 245 22.41 -19.99 -12.15
CA SER A 245 21.87 -20.38 -13.46
C SER A 245 22.39 -19.42 -14.52
N ASN A 246 22.95 -19.95 -15.61
CA ASN A 246 23.21 -19.20 -16.84
C ASN A 246 21.89 -18.62 -17.35
N LYS A 247 21.61 -17.36 -16.99
CA LYS A 247 20.37 -16.71 -17.43
C LYS A 247 20.37 -16.55 -18.93
N SER A 248 19.25 -16.87 -19.53
CA SER A 248 19.02 -16.70 -20.95
C SER A 248 17.54 -16.49 -21.22
N ALA A 249 17.21 -16.03 -22.41
CA ALA A 249 15.82 -15.95 -22.85
C ALA A 249 15.13 -17.33 -22.84
N THR A 250 15.88 -18.41 -23.06
CA THR A 250 15.41 -19.81 -23.00
C THR A 250 15.15 -20.27 -21.57
N ASP A 251 16.07 -20.05 -20.63
CA ASP A 251 15.85 -20.37 -19.20
C ASP A 251 14.65 -19.59 -18.64
N PHE A 252 14.47 -18.32 -19.03
CA PHE A 252 13.27 -17.58 -18.66
C PHE A 252 11.99 -18.23 -19.21
N HIS A 253 12.00 -18.69 -20.46
CA HIS A 253 10.86 -19.38 -21.07
C HIS A 253 10.47 -20.65 -20.31
N GLU A 254 11.44 -21.48 -19.95
CA GLU A 254 11.22 -22.73 -19.20
C GLU A 254 10.64 -22.45 -17.82
N ARG A 255 11.20 -21.47 -17.09
CA ARG A 255 10.68 -21.05 -15.77
C ARG A 255 9.26 -20.51 -15.85
N VAL A 256 8.93 -19.78 -16.92
CA VAL A 256 7.58 -19.27 -17.17
C VAL A 256 6.59 -20.40 -17.40
N ASN A 257 6.90 -21.36 -18.27
CA ASN A 257 6.02 -22.51 -18.53
C ASN A 257 5.79 -23.32 -17.25
N PHE A 258 6.86 -23.58 -16.48
CA PHE A 258 6.76 -24.25 -15.19
C PHE A 258 5.88 -23.48 -14.20
N ALA A 259 6.09 -22.15 -14.07
CA ALA A 259 5.31 -21.33 -13.16
C ALA A 259 3.82 -21.25 -13.53
N ILE A 260 3.50 -21.18 -14.83
CA ILE A 260 2.12 -21.24 -15.33
C ILE A 260 1.51 -22.60 -15.02
N GLY A 261 2.23 -23.71 -15.27
CA GLY A 261 1.74 -25.05 -14.94
C GLY A 261 1.39 -25.22 -13.47
N ILE A 262 2.26 -24.74 -12.56
CA ILE A 262 2.01 -24.74 -11.12
C ILE A 262 0.78 -23.89 -10.76
N PHE A 263 0.65 -22.70 -11.34
CA PHE A 263 -0.50 -21.82 -11.07
C PHE A 263 -1.81 -22.42 -11.59
N THR A 264 -1.83 -22.95 -12.82
CA THR A 264 -2.98 -23.64 -13.40
C THR A 264 -3.39 -24.86 -12.57
N ASN A 265 -2.43 -25.61 -12.01
CA ASN A 265 -2.75 -26.73 -11.14
C ASN A 265 -3.39 -26.25 -9.81
N CYS A 266 -2.93 -25.13 -9.25
CA CYS A 266 -3.56 -24.54 -8.06
C CYS A 266 -5.03 -24.18 -8.32
N LEU A 267 -5.33 -23.60 -9.49
CA LEU A 267 -6.67 -23.18 -9.88
C LEU A 267 -7.69 -24.33 -10.02
N LYS A 268 -7.25 -25.59 -10.07
CA LYS A 268 -8.17 -26.75 -10.14
C LYS A 268 -9.03 -26.86 -8.89
N ASN A 269 -8.47 -26.54 -7.73
CA ASN A 269 -9.10 -26.75 -6.42
C ASN A 269 -9.24 -25.45 -5.61
N ASN A 270 -8.81 -24.31 -6.15
CA ASN A 270 -8.74 -23.04 -5.42
C ASN A 270 -9.13 -21.87 -6.32
N SER A 271 -9.59 -20.79 -5.70
CA SER A 271 -9.85 -19.54 -6.40
C SER A 271 -8.54 -18.88 -6.88
N VAL A 272 -8.66 -17.93 -7.81
CA VAL A 272 -7.55 -17.05 -8.21
C VAL A 272 -6.94 -16.35 -7.00
N ARG A 273 -7.78 -15.85 -6.08
CA ARG A 273 -7.35 -15.12 -4.89
C ARG A 273 -6.54 -16.01 -3.95
N SER A 274 -7.01 -17.23 -3.69
CA SER A 274 -6.27 -18.25 -2.93
C SER A 274 -4.89 -18.52 -3.54
N CYS A 275 -4.82 -18.79 -4.85
CA CYS A 275 -3.56 -19.06 -5.54
C CYS A 275 -2.61 -17.85 -5.59
N ALA A 276 -3.14 -16.63 -5.66
CA ALA A 276 -2.35 -15.40 -5.64
C ALA A 276 -1.68 -15.16 -4.27
N TYR A 277 -2.33 -15.57 -3.18
CA TYR A 277 -1.81 -15.42 -1.82
C TYR A 277 -1.10 -16.65 -1.27
N GLU A 278 -1.05 -17.76 -2.02
CA GLU A 278 -0.34 -18.98 -1.61
C GLU A 278 1.18 -18.71 -1.43
N PRO A 279 1.72 -18.75 -0.19
CA PRO A 279 3.13 -18.50 0.05
C PRO A 279 4.05 -19.62 -0.45
N ASN A 280 3.55 -20.87 -0.54
CA ASN A 280 4.38 -22.05 -0.73
C ASN A 280 4.33 -22.63 -2.14
N LEU A 281 3.76 -21.94 -3.14
CA LEU A 281 3.84 -22.42 -4.52
C LEU A 281 5.32 -22.59 -4.92
N PRO A 282 5.75 -23.76 -5.40
CA PRO A 282 7.15 -24.01 -5.81
C PRO A 282 7.67 -22.96 -6.82
N ALA A 283 6.77 -22.42 -7.66
CA ALA A 283 7.04 -21.35 -8.61
C ALA A 283 7.53 -20.04 -7.97
N THR A 284 7.25 -19.79 -6.69
CA THR A 284 7.75 -18.60 -5.97
C THR A 284 9.29 -18.54 -5.90
N ARG A 285 9.96 -19.68 -6.13
CA ARG A 285 11.43 -19.80 -6.16
C ARG A 285 12.03 -19.67 -7.57
N THR A 286 11.23 -19.73 -8.64
CA THR A 286 11.73 -19.64 -10.05
C THR A 286 11.48 -18.28 -10.67
N VAL A 287 10.21 -17.86 -10.77
CA VAL A 287 9.76 -16.53 -11.22
C VAL A 287 8.46 -16.18 -10.50
N ARG A 288 8.31 -14.96 -9.97
CA ARG A 288 7.13 -14.61 -9.16
C ARG A 288 5.97 -14.16 -10.04
N LEU A 289 5.40 -15.11 -10.79
CA LEU A 289 4.27 -14.93 -11.71
C LEU A 289 3.09 -14.22 -11.03
N ARG A 290 2.68 -14.70 -9.85
CA ARG A 290 1.53 -14.19 -9.11
C ARG A 290 1.58 -12.70 -8.75
N LEU A 291 2.75 -12.07 -8.72
CA LEU A 291 2.89 -10.63 -8.41
C LEU A 291 2.39 -9.74 -9.56
N GLY A 292 2.22 -10.29 -10.77
CA GLY A 292 1.60 -9.59 -11.90
C GLY A 292 0.07 -9.58 -11.87
N LEU A 293 -0.57 -10.31 -10.93
CA LEU A 293 -2.03 -10.36 -10.78
C LEU A 293 -2.55 -9.13 -10.01
N TYR A 294 -2.27 -7.93 -10.53
CA TYR A 294 -2.50 -6.68 -9.79
C TYR A 294 -3.94 -6.51 -9.35
N GLU A 295 -4.88 -6.92 -10.19
CA GLU A 295 -6.33 -6.85 -9.92
C GLU A 295 -6.71 -7.51 -8.60
N VAL A 296 -6.16 -8.69 -8.29
CA VAL A 296 -6.46 -9.41 -7.05
C VAL A 296 -6.09 -8.58 -5.83
N TYR A 297 -4.86 -8.08 -5.80
CA TYR A 297 -4.34 -7.33 -4.66
C TYR A 297 -5.02 -5.96 -4.54
N LEU A 298 -5.24 -5.27 -5.67
CA LEU A 298 -5.84 -3.94 -5.64
C LEU A 298 -7.33 -4.00 -5.27
N ARG A 299 -8.07 -5.00 -5.75
CA ARG A 299 -9.48 -5.20 -5.37
C ARG A 299 -9.62 -5.37 -3.87
N ASP A 300 -8.79 -6.22 -3.28
CA ASP A 300 -8.74 -6.43 -1.83
C ASP A 300 -8.45 -5.11 -1.08
N TRP A 301 -7.49 -4.32 -1.54
CA TRP A 301 -7.16 -3.03 -0.92
C TRP A 301 -8.28 -2.00 -1.05
N LEU A 302 -8.95 -1.93 -2.20
CA LEU A 302 -10.09 -1.03 -2.44
C LEU A 302 -11.35 -1.47 -1.69
N SER A 303 -11.44 -2.71 -1.22
CA SER A 303 -12.51 -3.15 -0.32
C SER A 303 -12.33 -2.65 1.12
N ILE A 304 -11.14 -2.14 1.47
CA ILE A 304 -10.76 -1.71 2.82
C ILE A 304 -10.50 -0.21 2.89
N PHE A 305 -9.83 0.35 1.89
CA PHE A 305 -9.52 1.77 1.80
C PHE A 305 -10.31 2.44 0.69
N ALA A 306 -10.68 3.71 0.90
CA ALA A 306 -11.38 4.47 -0.11
C ALA A 306 -10.52 4.70 -1.36
N ARG A 307 -11.17 4.83 -2.52
CA ARG A 307 -10.49 4.91 -3.83
C ARG A 307 -9.53 6.10 -3.93
N ASP A 308 -9.86 7.22 -3.29
CA ASP A 308 -9.09 8.45 -3.22
C ASP A 308 -7.87 8.35 -2.29
N GLN A 309 -7.78 7.30 -1.45
CA GLN A 309 -6.59 7.01 -0.65
C GLN A 309 -5.52 6.21 -1.42
N ILE A 310 -5.81 5.76 -2.63
CA ILE A 310 -4.89 4.94 -3.43
C ILE A 310 -4.63 5.60 -4.80
N LEU A 311 -3.47 6.22 -4.95
CA LEU A 311 -2.98 6.68 -6.26
C LEU A 311 -2.38 5.50 -7.02
N VAL A 312 -3.00 5.14 -8.14
CA VAL A 312 -2.51 4.11 -9.06
C VAL A 312 -1.95 4.77 -10.31
N GLN A 313 -0.72 4.42 -10.70
CA GLN A 313 -0.05 4.99 -11.88
C GLN A 313 0.73 3.91 -12.64
N ARG A 314 0.90 4.09 -13.95
CA ARG A 314 1.75 3.21 -14.78
C ARG A 314 3.18 3.73 -14.83
N LEU A 315 4.14 2.81 -14.85
CA LEU A 315 5.55 3.11 -15.02
C LEU A 315 5.82 3.68 -16.42
N GLU A 316 5.06 3.23 -17.42
CA GLU A 316 5.11 3.70 -18.79
C GLU A 316 4.82 5.20 -18.87
N ASP A 317 3.75 5.67 -18.21
CA ASP A 317 3.41 7.09 -18.14
C ASP A 317 4.43 7.89 -17.33
N TYR A 318 4.86 7.34 -16.19
CA TYR A 318 5.90 7.93 -15.36
C TYR A 318 7.22 8.14 -16.12
N SER A 319 7.54 7.21 -17.02
CA SER A 319 8.77 7.28 -17.82
C SER A 319 8.62 8.21 -19.02
N LYS A 320 7.40 8.32 -19.58
CA LYS A 320 7.07 9.20 -20.71
C LYS A 320 6.95 10.67 -20.28
N ASP A 321 6.24 10.94 -19.19
CA ASP A 321 6.03 12.28 -18.63
C ASP A 321 6.23 12.26 -17.10
N LEU A 322 7.51 12.28 -16.73
CA LEU A 322 7.93 12.32 -15.33
C LEU A 322 7.39 13.55 -14.59
N ARG A 323 7.32 14.70 -15.26
CA ARG A 323 6.96 15.96 -14.60
C ARG A 323 5.50 15.96 -14.19
N SER A 324 4.61 15.57 -15.10
CA SER A 324 3.18 15.48 -14.82
C SER A 324 2.90 14.44 -13.74
N THR A 325 3.44 13.23 -13.87
CA THR A 325 3.21 12.14 -12.92
C THR A 325 3.72 12.44 -11.51
N ILE A 326 4.92 13.03 -11.35
CA ILE A 326 5.42 13.46 -10.03
C ILE A 326 4.60 14.63 -9.47
N THR A 327 4.12 15.54 -10.31
CA THR A 327 3.25 16.64 -9.85
C THR A 327 1.95 16.10 -9.27
N GLU A 328 1.34 15.11 -9.93
CA GLU A 328 0.15 14.43 -9.41
C GLU A 328 0.44 13.70 -8.09
N VAL A 329 1.60 13.07 -7.96
CA VAL A 329 2.05 12.48 -6.69
C VAL A 329 2.15 13.54 -5.59
N PHE A 330 2.72 14.72 -5.85
CA PHE A 330 2.80 15.78 -4.85
C PHE A 330 1.44 16.32 -4.46
N LYS A 331 0.55 16.54 -5.43
CA LYS A 331 -0.84 16.92 -5.18
C LYS A 331 -1.56 15.88 -4.32
N PHE A 332 -1.43 14.59 -4.67
CA PHE A 332 -1.98 13.48 -3.89
C PHE A 332 -1.47 13.44 -2.45
N LEU A 333 -0.22 13.84 -2.20
CA LEU A 333 0.38 13.93 -0.86
C LEU A 333 0.12 15.28 -0.15
N ASP A 334 -0.73 16.13 -0.72
CA ASP A 334 -1.04 17.49 -0.25
C ASP A 334 0.21 18.37 -0.10
N LEU A 335 1.22 18.14 -0.94
CA LEU A 335 2.45 18.90 -0.97
C LEU A 335 2.31 20.12 -1.88
N GLY A 336 2.93 21.23 -1.47
CA GLY A 336 2.96 22.46 -2.27
C GLY A 336 3.82 22.33 -3.53
N PRO A 337 3.78 23.32 -4.44
CA PRO A 337 4.61 23.32 -5.63
C PRO A 337 6.10 23.47 -5.31
N ILE A 338 6.96 22.86 -6.13
CA ILE A 338 8.42 23.01 -6.02
C ILE A 338 8.86 24.39 -6.51
N LYS A 339 9.19 25.29 -5.59
CA LYS A 339 9.57 26.68 -5.91
C LYS A 339 11.00 26.83 -6.45
N LYS A 340 11.99 26.13 -5.86
CA LYS A 340 13.40 26.33 -6.20
C LYS A 340 13.80 25.54 -7.45
N LYS A 341 14.47 26.21 -8.40
CA LYS A 341 14.99 25.58 -9.63
C LYS A 341 15.94 24.41 -9.36
N ALA A 342 16.78 24.51 -8.32
CA ALA A 342 17.68 23.43 -7.92
C ALA A 342 16.91 22.15 -7.49
N ASP A 343 15.82 22.31 -6.71
CA ASP A 343 14.97 21.20 -6.29
C ASP A 343 14.23 20.59 -7.50
N GLN A 344 13.74 21.43 -8.42
CA GLN A 344 13.16 20.97 -9.68
C GLN A 344 14.17 20.15 -10.51
N GLY A 345 15.42 20.59 -10.61
CA GLY A 345 16.47 19.80 -11.27
C GLY A 345 16.70 18.46 -10.60
N ALA A 346 16.87 18.45 -9.27
CA ALA A 346 17.06 17.22 -8.52
C ALA A 346 15.90 16.21 -8.68
N ILE A 347 14.67 16.70 -8.82
CA ILE A 347 13.46 15.88 -8.99
C ILE A 347 13.27 15.44 -10.44
N TYR A 348 13.39 16.35 -11.43
CA TYR A 348 12.93 16.10 -12.81
C TYR A 348 14.05 15.79 -13.80
N THR A 349 15.31 16.17 -13.52
CA THR A 349 16.43 15.97 -14.47
C THR A 349 17.39 14.87 -14.02
N SER A 350 17.26 14.38 -12.78
CA SER A 350 18.13 13.32 -12.28
C SER A 350 17.89 11.97 -12.96
N ASN A 351 18.99 11.24 -13.21
CA ASN A 351 18.95 9.90 -13.79
C ASN A 351 18.11 8.93 -12.94
N ALA A 352 17.31 8.12 -13.63
CA ALA A 352 16.46 7.11 -12.99
C ALA A 352 17.30 6.14 -12.15
N LYS A 353 16.92 5.98 -10.88
CA LYS A 353 17.60 5.07 -9.95
C LYS A 353 17.23 3.62 -10.23
N ARG A 354 18.23 2.72 -10.15
CA ARG A 354 18.09 1.26 -10.27
C ARG A 354 17.52 0.78 -11.62
N SER A 355 17.66 1.57 -12.68
CA SER A 355 17.36 1.11 -14.05
C SER A 355 18.14 -0.18 -14.37
N GLN A 356 17.48 -1.09 -15.08
CA GLN A 356 18.05 -2.38 -15.48
C GLN A 356 18.47 -2.39 -16.95
N THR A 357 18.47 -1.25 -17.65
CA THR A 357 18.72 -1.16 -19.10
C THR A 357 19.98 -1.95 -19.53
N TRP A 358 21.08 -1.85 -18.76
CA TRP A 358 22.32 -2.57 -19.07
C TRP A 358 22.15 -4.11 -19.08
N ARG A 359 21.28 -4.68 -18.25
CA ARG A 359 21.07 -6.14 -18.19
C ARG A 359 20.31 -6.67 -19.40
N TYR A 360 19.44 -5.84 -19.99
CA TYR A 360 18.79 -6.17 -21.26
C TYR A 360 19.81 -6.25 -22.39
N GLY A 361 20.88 -5.44 -22.35
CA GLY A 361 21.99 -5.52 -23.30
C GLY A 361 22.79 -6.83 -23.19
N ASN A 362 22.98 -7.36 -21.98
CA ASN A 362 23.82 -8.54 -21.76
C ASN A 362 23.07 -9.89 -21.95
N ILE A 363 21.81 -9.98 -21.51
CA ILE A 363 21.03 -11.24 -21.56
C ILE A 363 20.13 -11.29 -22.80
N GLY A 364 19.86 -10.14 -23.42
CA GLY A 364 18.96 -9.99 -24.56
C GLY A 364 17.51 -9.73 -24.15
N GLN A 365 16.63 -9.75 -25.15
CA GLN A 365 15.18 -9.65 -24.98
C GLN A 365 14.56 -11.02 -24.67
N MET A 366 13.39 -11.03 -24.04
CA MET A 366 12.63 -12.27 -23.87
C MET A 366 12.20 -12.82 -25.24
N LEU A 367 12.10 -14.15 -25.37
CA LEU A 367 11.63 -14.77 -26.61
C LEU A 367 10.20 -14.29 -26.94
N PRO A 368 9.87 -14.02 -28.23
CA PRO A 368 8.52 -13.61 -28.63
C PRO A 368 7.44 -14.61 -28.19
N LYS A 369 7.74 -15.91 -28.25
CA LYS A 369 6.84 -16.97 -27.76
C LYS A 369 6.55 -16.86 -26.25
N THR A 370 7.54 -16.45 -25.45
CA THR A 370 7.37 -16.24 -24.01
C THR A 370 6.48 -15.05 -23.74
N ARG A 371 6.68 -13.94 -24.47
CA ARG A 371 5.80 -12.76 -24.39
C ARG A 371 4.35 -13.13 -24.72
N LYS A 372 4.13 -13.87 -25.82
CA LYS A 372 2.79 -14.30 -26.24
C LYS A 372 2.08 -15.11 -25.15
N ILE A 373 2.77 -16.09 -24.55
CA ILE A 373 2.19 -16.93 -23.49
C ILE A 373 1.90 -16.11 -22.22
N LEU A 374 2.80 -15.21 -21.80
CA LEU A 374 2.58 -14.36 -20.64
C LEU A 374 1.45 -13.34 -20.86
N ASN A 375 1.37 -12.73 -22.04
CA ASN A 375 0.28 -11.81 -22.37
C ASN A 375 -1.07 -12.55 -22.32
N LYS A 376 -1.16 -13.75 -22.91
CA LYS A 376 -2.36 -14.59 -22.82
C LYS A 376 -2.69 -14.98 -21.38
N PHE A 377 -1.68 -15.28 -20.56
CA PHE A 377 -1.88 -15.58 -19.15
C PHE A 377 -2.43 -14.37 -18.38
N TYR A 378 -1.88 -13.17 -18.58
CA TYR A 378 -2.28 -11.98 -17.84
C TYR A 378 -3.54 -11.29 -18.36
N GLU A 379 -3.93 -11.50 -19.62
CA GLU A 379 -5.07 -10.88 -20.29
C GLU A 379 -6.36 -10.82 -19.45
N PRO A 380 -6.91 -11.92 -18.92
CA PRO A 380 -8.16 -11.86 -18.15
C PRO A 380 -8.02 -11.05 -16.86
N TYR A 381 -6.83 -10.98 -16.27
CA TYR A 381 -6.55 -10.18 -15.07
C TYR A 381 -6.40 -8.70 -15.40
N ASN A 382 -5.77 -8.38 -16.53
CA ASN A 382 -5.64 -7.01 -17.03
C ASN A 382 -7.00 -6.43 -17.43
N GLN A 383 -7.87 -7.23 -18.07
CA GLN A 383 -9.25 -6.82 -18.37
C GLN A 383 -10.01 -6.44 -17.09
N ARG A 384 -9.95 -7.27 -16.04
CA ARG A 384 -10.59 -6.95 -14.76
C ARG A 384 -9.93 -5.76 -14.05
N LEU A 385 -8.62 -5.57 -14.20
CA LEU A 385 -7.91 -4.41 -13.66
C LEU A 385 -8.37 -3.11 -14.34
N ALA A 386 -8.47 -3.12 -15.67
CA ALA A 386 -8.95 -1.99 -16.45
C ALA A 386 -10.39 -1.60 -16.05
N VAL A 387 -11.27 -2.60 -15.86
CA VAL A 387 -12.62 -2.36 -15.34
C VAL A 387 -12.58 -1.81 -13.90
N LEU A 388 -11.75 -2.39 -13.03
CA LEU A 388 -11.62 -1.95 -11.63
C LEU A 388 -11.15 -0.49 -11.51
N LEU A 389 -10.28 -0.05 -12.43
CA LEU A 389 -9.74 1.30 -12.47
C LEU A 389 -10.54 2.26 -13.35
N ASN A 390 -11.50 1.74 -14.12
CA ASN A 390 -12.17 2.44 -15.21
C ASN A 390 -11.16 3.08 -16.19
N ASP A 391 -10.16 2.32 -16.59
CA ASP A 391 -9.07 2.81 -17.42
C ASP A 391 -8.48 1.70 -18.32
N THR A 392 -8.71 1.83 -19.62
CA THR A 392 -8.30 0.86 -20.65
C THR A 392 -6.78 0.81 -20.84
N ASP A 393 -6.05 1.81 -20.37
CA ASP A 393 -4.60 1.86 -20.43
C ASP A 393 -3.93 0.74 -19.62
N PHE A 394 -4.65 0.13 -18.68
CA PHE A 394 -4.24 -1.07 -17.93
C PHE A 394 -4.50 -2.39 -18.66
N LEU A 395 -4.94 -2.37 -19.92
CA LEU A 395 -4.96 -3.56 -20.78
C LEU A 395 -3.54 -3.90 -21.30
N TRP A 396 -2.68 -2.88 -21.43
CA TRP A 396 -1.35 -2.96 -22.07
C TRP A 396 -1.39 -3.62 -23.45
N GLN A 397 -2.33 -3.19 -24.28
CA GLN A 397 -2.51 -3.63 -25.68
C GLN A 397 -1.85 -2.68 -26.67
#